data_AF-A0A974A0V7-F1
#
_entry.id   AF-A0A974A0V7-F1
#
_cell.length_a   1.000
_cell.length_b   1.000
_cell.length_c   1.000
_cell.angle_alpha   90.00
_cell.angle_beta   90.00
_cell.angle_gamma   90.00
#
_symmetry.space_group_name_H-M   'P 1'
#
loop_
_entity.id
_entity.type
_entity.pdbx_description
1 polymer ?
#
loop_
_entity_poly.entity_id
_entity_poly.type
_entity_poly.pdbx_seq_one_letter_code
_entity_poly.pdbx_strand_id
1 'polypeptide(L)' 'MATCDGTSGNDVIVGGDDNHVVNGFGGDDNLSGGIGIDSIYGGDGNDVVYTSVWLNNATASTVTAANFSIVS' A
#
# COMPACT_ATOMS: atom_id res chain seq x y z
N MET A 1 -8.79 2.96 11.89
CA MET A 1 -8.33 3.01 10.50
C MET A 1 -8.13 4.46 10.15
N ALA A 2 -6.88 4.86 9.91
CA ALA A 2 -6.53 6.20 9.45
C ALA A 2 -6.54 6.25 7.92
N THR A 3 -6.78 7.43 7.35
CA THR A 3 -6.79 7.63 5.89
C THR A 3 -5.62 8.49 5.48
N CYS A 4 -4.94 8.10 4.40
CA CYS A 4 -3.85 8.85 3.77
C CYS A 4 -4.24 9.11 2.31
N ASP A 5 -4.50 10.37 1.98
CA ASP A 5 -4.98 10.78 0.66
C ASP A 5 -3.89 11.55 -0.11
N GLY A 6 -3.71 11.18 -1.37
CA GLY A 6 -2.88 11.84 -2.37
C GLY A 6 -3.66 12.89 -3.15
N THR A 7 -3.25 13.11 -4.38
CA THR A 7 -3.67 14.20 -5.25
C THR A 7 -3.85 13.70 -6.69
N SER A 8 -4.07 14.60 -7.65
CA SER A 8 -4.15 14.23 -9.06
C SER A 8 -2.78 14.16 -9.76
N GLY A 9 -1.68 14.17 -9.01
CA GLY A 9 -0.34 14.05 -9.55
C GLY A 9 0.50 13.08 -8.73
N ASN A 10 1.71 12.80 -9.20
CA ASN A 10 2.56 11.75 -8.63
C ASN A 10 2.91 12.00 -7.16
N ASP A 11 2.42 11.13 -6.29
CA ASP A 11 2.55 11.22 -4.85
C ASP A 11 3.46 10.13 -4.26
N VAL A 12 4.01 10.42 -3.08
CA VAL A 12 4.70 9.44 -2.24
C VAL A 12 3.96 9.40 -0.91
N ILE A 13 3.22 8.31 -0.68
CA ILE A 13 2.40 8.15 0.51
C ILE A 13 2.93 6.99 1.33
N VAL A 14 3.21 7.24 2.60
CA VAL A 14 3.64 6.22 3.55
C VAL A 14 2.70 6.28 4.75
N GLY A 15 1.90 5.24 4.90
CA GLY A 15 1.13 4.95 6.09
C GLY A 15 2.05 4.72 7.30
N GLY A 16 1.44 4.65 8.47
CA GLY A 16 2.15 4.47 9.73
C GLY A 16 2.13 3.03 10.24
N ASP A 17 2.37 2.91 11.54
CA ASP A 17 2.01 1.72 12.29
C ASP A 17 0.51 1.81 12.58
N ASP A 18 -0.27 0.85 12.08
CA ASP A 18 -1.72 0.59 12.25
C ASP A 18 -2.37 0.27 10.90
N ASN A 19 -3.67 -0.06 10.90
CA ASN A 19 -4.43 -0.25 9.67
C ASN A 19 -4.79 1.09 9.02
N HIS A 20 -4.38 1.27 7.77
CA HIS A 20 -4.60 2.47 6.96
C HIS A 20 -5.47 2.20 5.72
N VAL A 21 -6.12 3.27 5.26
CA VAL A 21 -6.65 3.38 3.89
C VAL A 21 -5.79 4.40 3.17
N VAL A 22 -5.10 4.01 2.11
CA VAL A 22 -4.23 4.88 1.31
C VAL A 22 -4.85 5.07 -0.06
N ASN A 23 -5.03 6.32 -0.50
CA ASN A 23 -5.58 6.65 -1.83
C ASN A 23 -4.58 7.53 -2.59
N GLY A 24 -4.07 7.07 -3.73
CA GLY A 24 -3.19 7.85 -4.62
C GLY A 24 -3.95 8.84 -5.52
N PHE A 25 -5.15 8.42 -5.96
CA PHE A 25 -6.03 9.11 -6.91
C PHE A 25 -5.52 9.15 -8.34
N GLY A 26 -4.59 10.03 -8.71
CA GLY A 26 -4.13 10.08 -10.09
C GLY A 26 -2.69 10.54 -10.21
N GLY A 27 -2.01 10.11 -11.26
CA GLY A 27 -0.56 10.22 -11.36
C GLY A 27 0.11 8.87 -11.16
N ASP A 28 1.43 8.83 -11.33
CA ASP A 28 2.22 7.62 -11.05
C ASP A 28 2.74 7.67 -9.60
N ASP A 29 2.08 6.95 -8.69
CA ASP A 29 2.31 7.08 -7.25
C ASP A 29 3.26 6.03 -6.67
N ASN A 30 3.88 6.35 -5.52
CA ASN A 30 4.61 5.40 -4.68
C ASN A 30 3.94 5.30 -3.32
N LEU A 31 3.19 4.21 -3.10
CA LEU A 31 2.32 4.05 -1.94
C LEU A 31 2.86 2.97 -0.99
N SER A 32 2.74 3.17 0.32
CA SER A 32 3.09 2.18 1.33
C SER A 32 2.08 2.25 2.47
N GLY A 33 1.58 1.10 2.91
CA GLY A 33 0.64 1.01 4.03
C GLY A 33 1.31 1.07 5.41
N GLY A 34 2.60 0.71 5.46
CA GLY A 34 3.34 0.56 6.72
C GLY A 34 3.11 -0.79 7.36
N ILE A 35 2.98 -0.82 8.69
CA ILE A 35 2.72 -2.04 9.47
C ILE A 35 1.22 -2.09 9.77
N GLY A 36 0.54 -3.12 9.32
CA GLY A 36 -0.89 -3.27 9.60
C GLY A 36 -1.59 -4.07 8.52
N ILE A 37 -2.90 -4.14 8.62
CA ILE A 37 -3.78 -4.57 7.53
C ILE A 37 -4.27 -3.30 6.84
N ASP A 38 -3.64 -2.97 5.72
CA ASP A 38 -3.90 -1.75 4.97
C ASP A 38 -4.71 -2.02 3.69
N SER A 39 -5.53 -1.05 3.31
CA SER A 39 -6.18 -0.99 2.00
C SER A 39 -5.55 0.15 1.21
N ILE A 40 -4.92 -0.14 0.06
CA ILE A 40 -4.24 0.87 -0.74
C ILE A 40 -4.85 0.88 -2.13
N TYR A 41 -5.23 2.07 -2.58
CA TYR A 41 -5.82 2.35 -3.87
C TYR A 41 -4.84 3.26 -4.62
N GLY A 42 -4.29 2.76 -5.74
CA GLY A 42 -3.40 3.53 -6.62
C GLY A 42 -4.16 4.66 -7.30
N GLY A 43 -5.18 4.27 -8.08
CA GLY A 43 -5.95 5.20 -8.87
C GLY A 43 -5.47 5.21 -10.32
N ASP A 44 -5.59 6.35 -10.99
CA ASP A 44 -5.23 6.50 -12.41
C ASP A 44 -3.71 6.71 -12.58
N GLY A 45 -3.00 5.73 -13.12
CA GLY A 45 -1.59 5.87 -13.45
C GLY A 45 -0.81 4.57 -13.27
N ASN A 46 0.52 4.66 -13.26
CA ASN A 46 1.41 3.53 -13.01
C ASN A 46 1.95 3.59 -11.58
N ASP A 47 1.18 3.02 -10.66
CA ASP A 47 1.51 3.08 -9.24
C ASP A 47 2.42 1.93 -8.80
N VAL A 48 3.29 2.23 -7.85
CA VAL A 48 4.16 1.27 -7.19
C VAL A 48 3.77 1.20 -5.72
N VAL A 49 3.41 -0.01 -5.26
CA VAL A 49 3.00 -0.22 -3.86
C VAL A 49 4.01 -1.06 -3.11
N TYR A 50 4.49 -0.52 -1.99
CA TYR A 50 5.41 -1.17 -1.05
C TYR A 50 4.63 -1.69 0.16
N THR A 51 4.71 -3.00 0.41
CA THR A 51 4.08 -3.63 1.58
C THR A 51 5.14 -4.26 2.48
N SER A 52 5.02 -4.06 3.79
CA SER A 52 5.91 -4.70 4.77
C SER A 52 5.33 -6.06 5.15
N VAL A 53 6.05 -7.15 4.87
CA VAL A 53 5.62 -8.51 5.23
C VAL A 53 6.28 -8.92 6.54
N TRP A 54 5.48 -9.35 7.52
CA TRP A 54 6.00 -9.98 8.73
C TRP A 54 6.56 -11.37 8.40
N LEU A 55 7.88 -11.47 8.23
CA LEU A 55 8.57 -12.74 7.94
C LEU A 55 9.16 -13.32 9.23
N ASN A 56 8.38 -14.12 9.96
CA ASN A 56 8.90 -14.99 11.02
C ASN A 56 9.24 -16.37 10.44
N ASN A 57 10.45 -16.50 9.88
CA ASN A 57 11.05 -17.78 9.45
C ASN A 57 10.37 -18.49 8.26
N ALA A 58 10.01 -17.75 7.20
CA ALA A 58 9.47 -18.31 5.97
C ALA A 58 10.56 -18.45 4.89
N THR A 59 10.83 -19.67 4.45
CA THR A 59 11.66 -19.97 3.27
C THR A 59 10.93 -19.49 2.00
N ALA A 60 11.17 -18.23 1.62
CA ALA A 60 11.12 -17.64 0.27
C ALA A 60 10.13 -18.14 -0.82
N SER A 61 9.00 -18.81 -0.53
CA SER A 61 8.19 -19.43 -1.60
C SER A 61 6.67 -19.29 -1.55
N THR A 62 6.08 -18.68 -0.52
CA THR A 62 4.67 -18.27 -0.60
C THR A 62 4.45 -17.00 0.20
N VAL A 63 5.04 -15.89 -0.25
CA VAL A 63 4.52 -14.56 0.09
C VAL A 63 3.30 -14.33 -0.80
N THR A 64 2.22 -15.07 -0.55
CA THR A 64 0.90 -14.57 -0.93
C THR A 64 0.69 -13.37 -0.04
N ALA A 65 0.75 -12.18 -0.63
CA ALA A 65 0.57 -10.89 0.02
C ALA A 65 -0.40 -11.02 1.20
N ALA A 66 0.08 -10.72 2.41
CA ALA A 66 -0.70 -10.82 3.63
C ALA A 66 -2.00 -10.03 3.43
N ASN A 67 -3.12 -10.71 3.14
CA ASN A 67 -4.43 -10.15 2.84
C ASN A 67 -4.42 -8.75 2.19
N PHE A 68 -3.64 -8.57 1.12
CA PHE A 68 -3.56 -7.29 0.45
C PHE A 68 -4.47 -7.31 -0.76
N SER A 69 -5.60 -6.60 -0.66
CA SER A 69 -6.50 -6.39 -1.78
C SER A 69 -5.99 -5.21 -2.60
N ILE A 70 -5.19 -5.48 -3.63
CA ILE A 70 -4.90 -4.48 -4.66
C ILE A 70 -6.17 -4.38 -5.51
N VAL A 71 -6.94 -3.31 -5.32
CA VAL A 71 -8.07 -3.00 -6.17
C VAL A 71 -7.57 -2.05 -7.24
N SER A 72 -7.52 -2.53 -8.49
CA SER A 72 -7.30 -1.72 -9.69
C SER A 72 -8.61 -1.06 -10.12
#